data_AF-A0A1N7I065-F1
#
_entry.id   AF-A0A1N7I065-F1
#
_cell.length_a   1.000
_cell.length_b   1.000
_cell.length_c   1.000
_cell.angle_alpha   90.00
_cell.angle_beta   90.00
_cell.angle_gamma   90.00
#
_symmetry.space_group_name_H-M   'P 1'
#
loop_
_entity.id
_entity.type
_entity.pdbx_description
1 polymer ?
#
loop_
_entity_poly.entity_id
_entity_poly.type
_entity_poly.pdbx_seq_one_letter_code
_entity_poly.pdbx_strand_id
1 'polypeptide(L)'
;MDRLDKDTEAAVPETQNQETAQDSDQVKAANSQKMEEKRAENEEKDKVEDGLLLAIHGAKIKFNAHLGEFKVLTDVPTTQGKLTGTIVEKQIPNFKFYDGFQMISLTEWQDFGTAKVQENYVLLKKSTLPGTGKMPGNVPPETGKIEFTTSGQVNEPESVAAKGAPVPDQKDDEKCYCDRDLTIDELKLIVKQLRASEKKKSTSLFADENCPLSESDRTYERLLDELNTMFKAYHINTCMRKIHFFAQSYHETSRLGTTLEYASGVGYDPGNHPESKQHGHIEVGDGPRYKGRGAMQLTWRDQQKEYFSYVISKKPQLVQGKKIDELFDRKKQYQEEFIYTKFKLDKDGKPVLDKKKKKIKEKVIDLKDVDGAGLLANNLFFAIDSAGWFWDIYKTVEYSSKANKAKYKEILHKNLNEVSDYGDKYLRIISKFVNGGGNGMAERNVYYNELKTNVFKFNTKCINRDKIKK
;
A
#
# COMPACT_ATOMS: atom_id res chain seq x y z
N MET A 1 -57.14 34.25 -18.74
CA MET A 1 -57.79 34.13 -20.06
C MET A 1 -57.32 32.82 -20.67
N ASP A 2 -58.14 31.82 -20.90
CA ASP A 2 -59.54 31.61 -20.61
C ASP A 2 -59.83 30.13 -20.92
N ARG A 3 -60.84 29.59 -20.26
CA ARG A 3 -61.64 28.40 -20.59
C ARG A 3 -61.32 27.03 -20.00
N LEU A 4 -62.36 26.62 -19.28
CA LEU A 4 -62.80 25.34 -18.72
C LEU A 4 -63.16 24.27 -19.78
N ASP A 5 -63.45 23.09 -19.21
CA ASP A 5 -64.19 21.92 -19.70
C ASP A 5 -63.35 20.79 -20.33
N LYS A 6 -63.49 19.51 -19.96
CA LYS A 6 -64.38 18.82 -19.01
C LYS A 6 -63.86 17.38 -18.79
N ASP A 7 -63.91 16.95 -17.53
CA ASP A 7 -64.37 15.67 -16.98
C ASP A 7 -64.36 14.37 -17.80
N THR A 8 -63.78 13.30 -17.22
CA THR A 8 -64.57 12.14 -16.75
C THR A 8 -63.78 11.22 -15.80
N GLU A 9 -64.35 11.01 -14.60
CA GLU A 9 -64.40 9.82 -13.70
C GLU A 9 -63.14 8.93 -13.50
N ALA A 10 -62.75 8.41 -12.34
CA ALA A 10 -63.21 8.29 -10.94
C ALA A 10 -61.93 7.85 -10.16
N ALA A 11 -61.78 7.77 -8.84
CA ALA A 11 -62.64 7.65 -7.66
C ALA A 11 -61.84 8.15 -6.42
N VAL A 12 -62.57 8.44 -5.34
CA VAL A 12 -62.07 8.97 -4.05
C VAL A 12 -61.27 7.90 -3.26
N PRO A 13 -60.22 8.28 -2.50
CA PRO A 13 -59.34 7.34 -1.78
C PRO A 13 -59.69 7.16 -0.31
N GLU A 14 -59.21 6.05 0.29
CA GLU A 14 -59.02 5.91 1.74
C GLU A 14 -57.56 5.58 2.09
N THR A 15 -57.00 6.52 2.85
CA THR A 15 -56.09 6.46 4.01
C THR A 15 -54.94 5.45 4.18
N GLN A 16 -53.84 6.06 4.63
CA GLN A 16 -52.53 5.60 5.10
C GLN A 16 -52.52 4.46 6.13
N ASN A 17 -51.43 3.68 6.12
CA ASN A 17 -50.85 3.08 7.31
C ASN A 17 -49.33 3.34 7.36
N GLN A 18 -48.86 3.80 8.52
CA GLN A 18 -47.45 3.91 8.93
C GLN A 18 -47.05 2.63 9.69
N GLU A 19 -45.90 2.04 9.37
CA GLU A 19 -45.20 1.10 10.27
C GLU A 19 -43.71 1.47 10.39
N THR A 20 -43.16 1.12 11.55
CA THR A 20 -42.14 1.83 12.34
C THR A 20 -40.71 1.29 12.26
N ALA A 21 -39.74 2.18 12.50
CA ALA A 21 -38.28 1.99 12.41
C ALA A 21 -37.59 1.25 13.59
N GLN A 22 -38.30 0.48 14.43
CA GLN A 22 -37.72 -0.15 15.64
C GLN A 22 -37.21 -1.59 15.45
N ASP A 23 -37.50 -2.26 14.33
CA ASP A 23 -37.13 -3.69 14.10
C ASP A 23 -35.72 -3.87 13.46
N SER A 24 -35.14 -2.80 12.92
CA SER A 24 -33.87 -2.84 12.18
C SER A 24 -32.65 -3.15 13.05
N ASP A 25 -32.65 -2.70 14.31
CA ASP A 25 -31.43 -2.65 15.12
C ASP A 25 -31.17 -3.96 15.87
N GLN A 26 -32.22 -4.70 16.23
CA GLN A 26 -32.09 -6.05 16.80
C GLN A 26 -31.61 -7.06 15.74
N VAL A 27 -32.09 -6.94 14.51
CA VAL A 27 -31.64 -7.78 13.38
C VAL A 27 -30.18 -7.49 13.02
N LYS A 28 -29.73 -6.23 13.09
CA LYS A 28 -28.32 -5.86 12.89
C LYS A 28 -27.41 -6.40 13.98
N ALA A 29 -27.82 -6.34 15.25
CA ALA A 29 -27.03 -6.86 16.37
C ALA A 29 -26.86 -8.39 16.30
N ALA A 30 -27.94 -9.13 16.00
CA ALA A 30 -27.90 -10.58 15.84
C ALA A 30 -27.06 -11.03 14.63
N ASN A 31 -27.08 -10.26 13.54
CA ASN A 31 -26.23 -10.52 12.37
C ASN A 31 -24.75 -10.21 12.65
N SER A 32 -24.46 -9.18 13.48
CA SER A 32 -23.10 -8.85 13.91
C SER A 32 -22.46 -9.97 14.73
N GLN A 33 -23.18 -10.51 15.72
CA GLN A 33 -22.68 -11.64 16.53
C GLN A 33 -22.44 -12.90 15.69
N LYS A 34 -23.34 -13.24 14.77
CA LYS A 34 -23.14 -14.37 13.83
C LYS A 34 -21.96 -14.18 12.88
N MET A 35 -21.60 -12.94 12.54
CA MET A 35 -20.42 -12.66 11.72
C MET A 35 -19.12 -12.77 12.52
N GLU A 36 -19.12 -12.37 13.79
CA GLU A 36 -17.95 -12.54 14.68
C GLU A 36 -17.66 -14.02 14.95
N GLU A 37 -18.69 -14.84 15.19
CA GLU A 37 -18.53 -16.29 15.35
C GLU A 37 -17.98 -16.95 14.08
N LYS A 38 -18.47 -16.58 12.89
CA LYS A 38 -17.93 -17.08 11.61
C LYS A 38 -16.51 -16.59 11.33
N ARG A 39 -16.15 -15.38 11.78
CA ARG A 39 -14.80 -14.85 11.64
C ARG A 39 -13.83 -15.63 12.52
N ALA A 40 -14.22 -15.95 13.76
CA ALA A 40 -13.43 -16.80 14.64
C ALA A 40 -13.26 -18.22 14.07
N GLU A 41 -14.31 -18.80 13.49
CA GLU A 41 -14.24 -20.12 12.84
C GLU A 41 -13.30 -20.13 11.63
N ASN A 42 -13.32 -19.07 10.80
CA ASN A 42 -12.42 -18.95 9.65
C ASN A 42 -10.97 -18.68 10.07
N GLU A 43 -10.74 -17.83 11.07
CA GLU A 43 -9.41 -17.61 11.65
C GLU A 43 -8.82 -18.91 12.22
N GLU A 44 -9.65 -19.81 12.75
CA GLU A 44 -9.19 -21.11 13.23
C GLU A 44 -8.88 -22.08 12.07
N LYS A 45 -9.67 -22.07 10.99
CA LYS A 45 -9.38 -22.84 9.77
C LYS A 45 -8.10 -22.37 9.08
N ASP A 46 -7.88 -21.07 8.97
CA ASP A 46 -6.68 -20.49 8.36
C ASP A 46 -5.42 -20.84 9.16
N LYS A 47 -5.50 -20.86 10.51
CA LYS A 47 -4.40 -21.34 11.37
C LYS A 47 -4.11 -22.82 11.16
N VAL A 48 -5.14 -23.64 10.96
CA VAL A 48 -4.97 -25.07 10.66
C VAL A 48 -4.27 -25.25 9.30
N GLU A 49 -4.68 -24.52 8.26
CA GLU A 49 -4.07 -24.60 6.92
C GLU A 49 -2.63 -24.05 6.89
N ASP A 50 -2.37 -22.90 7.50
CA ASP A 50 -1.03 -22.32 7.62
C ASP A 50 -0.09 -23.22 8.45
N GLY A 51 -0.62 -23.89 9.47
CA GLY A 51 0.11 -24.89 10.25
C GLY A 51 0.54 -26.11 9.44
N LEU A 52 -0.10 -26.40 8.30
CA LEU A 52 0.19 -27.55 7.43
C LEU A 52 1.21 -27.24 6.31
N LEU A 53 1.72 -26.02 6.20
CA LEU A 53 2.78 -25.68 5.24
C LEU A 53 4.09 -26.41 5.56
N LEU A 54 4.85 -26.87 4.55
CA LEU A 54 6.13 -27.56 4.79
C LEU A 54 7.18 -26.56 5.28
N ALA A 55 7.85 -26.88 6.38
CA ALA A 55 9.00 -26.11 6.84
C ALA A 55 10.21 -26.42 5.94
N ILE A 56 10.79 -25.39 5.32
CA ILE A 56 11.94 -25.50 4.41
C ILE A 56 13.13 -24.68 4.92
N HIS A 57 14.30 -24.87 4.31
CA HIS A 57 15.52 -24.16 4.68
C HIS A 57 15.31 -22.63 4.69
N GLY A 58 15.73 -21.98 5.79
CA GLY A 58 15.53 -20.55 6.01
C GLY A 58 14.20 -20.19 6.68
N ALA A 59 13.38 -21.18 7.06
CA ALA A 59 12.22 -20.97 7.92
C ALA A 59 12.62 -20.26 9.23
N LYS A 60 11.77 -19.34 9.71
CA LYS A 60 12.02 -18.63 10.97
C LYS A 60 11.48 -19.43 12.12
N ILE A 61 12.21 -19.40 13.23
CA ILE A 61 11.89 -20.16 14.44
C ILE A 61 11.94 -19.26 15.67
N LYS A 62 11.29 -19.72 16.73
CA LYS A 62 11.43 -19.19 18.09
C LYS A 62 11.70 -20.31 19.09
N PHE A 63 12.40 -19.98 20.16
CA PHE A 63 12.51 -20.78 21.38
C PHE A 63 12.33 -19.82 22.56
N ASN A 64 11.22 -19.91 23.28
CA ASN A 64 10.78 -18.87 24.21
C ASN A 64 10.82 -17.48 23.52
N ALA A 65 11.61 -16.54 24.05
CA ALA A 65 11.80 -15.20 23.47
C ALA A 65 12.89 -15.13 22.38
N HIS A 66 13.66 -16.20 22.18
CA HIS A 66 14.80 -16.22 21.27
C HIS A 66 14.36 -16.51 19.84
N LEU A 67 14.68 -15.59 18.92
CA LEU A 67 14.37 -15.75 17.49
C LEU A 67 15.57 -16.28 16.72
N GLY A 68 15.30 -17.11 15.72
CA GLY A 68 16.35 -17.72 14.91
C GLY A 68 15.90 -18.20 13.54
N GLU A 69 16.78 -18.97 12.92
CA GLU A 69 16.60 -19.57 11.61
C GLU A 69 16.85 -21.07 11.64
N PHE A 70 15.97 -21.79 10.95
CA PHE A 70 16.09 -23.21 10.69
C PHE A 70 16.88 -23.47 9.41
N LYS A 71 17.81 -24.42 9.49
CA LYS A 71 18.67 -24.86 8.40
C LYS A 71 18.53 -26.35 8.20
N VAL A 72 18.18 -26.73 6.99
CA VAL A 72 18.27 -28.10 6.51
C VAL A 72 19.72 -28.34 6.10
N LEU A 73 20.34 -29.36 6.68
CA LEU A 73 21.75 -29.71 6.44
C LEU A 73 21.90 -31.03 5.68
N THR A 74 20.85 -31.85 5.63
CA THR A 74 20.82 -33.07 4.82
C THR A 74 20.60 -32.73 3.35
N ASP A 75 21.23 -33.49 2.45
CA ASP A 75 21.05 -33.34 1.01
C ASP A 75 19.74 -34.00 0.55
N VAL A 76 18.65 -33.23 0.66
CA VAL A 76 17.27 -33.64 0.37
C VAL A 76 16.71 -32.83 -0.79
N PRO A 77 15.69 -33.33 -1.52
CA PRO A 77 14.98 -32.56 -2.52
C PRO A 77 14.51 -31.20 -2.02
N THR A 78 14.40 -30.26 -2.96
CA THR A 78 13.95 -28.90 -2.66
C THR A 78 12.43 -28.77 -2.83
N THR A 79 11.83 -27.90 -2.02
CA THR A 79 10.48 -27.36 -2.23
C THR A 79 10.62 -25.87 -2.45
N GLN A 80 10.13 -25.38 -3.59
CA GLN A 80 10.29 -23.97 -4.01
C GLN A 80 11.75 -23.49 -4.02
N GLY A 81 12.65 -24.35 -4.52
CA GLY A 81 14.06 -24.02 -4.66
C GLY A 81 14.88 -24.00 -3.36
N LYS A 82 14.31 -24.37 -2.21
CA LYS A 82 15.04 -24.55 -0.95
C LYS A 82 14.87 -25.96 -0.40
N LEU A 83 15.89 -26.47 0.29
CA LEU A 83 15.87 -27.83 0.85
C LEU A 83 14.68 -28.03 1.80
N THR A 84 13.96 -29.14 1.68
CA THR A 84 12.78 -29.45 2.50
C THR A 84 13.18 -29.96 3.88
N GLY A 85 12.60 -29.41 4.95
CA GLY A 85 12.85 -29.89 6.30
C GLY A 85 12.21 -31.26 6.55
N THR A 86 12.95 -32.16 7.20
CA THR A 86 12.46 -33.47 7.62
C THR A 86 12.83 -33.74 9.08
N ILE A 87 12.24 -34.78 9.67
CA ILE A 87 12.44 -35.13 11.09
C ILE A 87 13.90 -35.46 11.47
N VAL A 88 14.79 -35.65 10.50
CA VAL A 88 16.22 -35.87 10.77
C VAL A 88 16.96 -34.59 11.14
N GLU A 89 16.38 -33.41 10.82
CA GLU A 89 16.93 -32.09 11.13
C GLU A 89 16.68 -31.75 12.62
N LYS A 90 17.40 -32.44 13.51
CA LYS A 90 17.26 -32.32 14.97
C LYS A 90 18.61 -32.16 15.69
N GLN A 91 19.63 -31.66 15.00
CA GLN A 91 20.95 -31.36 15.56
C GLN A 91 21.09 -29.87 15.85
N ILE A 92 21.92 -29.50 16.84
CA ILE A 92 22.15 -28.09 17.20
C ILE A 92 22.50 -27.20 15.99
N PRO A 93 23.35 -27.64 15.03
CA PRO A 93 23.69 -26.82 13.85
C PRO A 93 22.51 -26.53 12.91
N ASN A 94 21.39 -27.23 13.04
CA ASN A 94 20.17 -26.93 12.30
C ASN A 94 19.50 -25.61 12.74
N PHE A 95 19.93 -25.05 13.87
CA PHE A 95 19.28 -23.88 14.46
C PHE A 95 20.30 -22.77 14.72
N LYS A 96 20.02 -21.57 14.20
CA LYS A 96 20.84 -20.38 14.45
C LYS A 96 19.99 -19.29 15.08
N PHE A 97 20.22 -18.97 16.35
CA PHE A 97 19.57 -17.86 17.04
C PHE A 97 20.32 -16.55 16.81
N TYR A 98 19.58 -15.45 16.68
CA TYR A 98 20.14 -14.15 16.28
C TYR A 98 20.81 -13.39 17.43
N ASP A 99 20.39 -13.67 18.66
CA ASP A 99 20.91 -13.08 19.89
C ASP A 99 22.09 -13.88 20.49
N GLY A 100 22.47 -14.98 19.84
CA GLY A 100 23.55 -15.85 20.31
C GLY A 100 23.11 -16.95 21.27
N PHE A 101 21.80 -17.15 21.51
CA PHE A 101 21.28 -18.30 22.25
C PHE A 101 21.72 -19.63 21.62
N GLN A 102 22.03 -20.62 22.47
CA GLN A 102 22.54 -21.92 22.02
C GLN A 102 21.71 -23.07 22.60
N MET A 103 21.30 -24.00 21.74
CA MET A 103 20.71 -25.25 22.19
C MET A 103 21.77 -26.13 22.85
N ILE A 104 21.39 -26.77 23.96
CA ILE A 104 22.20 -27.72 24.71
C ILE A 104 21.75 -29.15 24.38
N SER A 105 20.43 -29.37 24.39
CA SER A 105 19.83 -30.67 24.10
C SER A 105 18.53 -30.51 23.33
N LEU A 106 18.26 -31.48 22.47
CA LEU A 106 17.06 -31.59 21.64
C LEU A 106 16.49 -32.99 21.79
N THR A 107 15.18 -33.11 21.63
CA THR A 107 14.46 -34.40 21.76
C THR A 107 13.96 -34.85 20.39
N GLU A 108 12.69 -35.28 20.29
CA GLU A 108 12.07 -35.71 19.05
C GLU A 108 11.09 -34.66 18.54
N TRP A 109 10.97 -34.57 17.22
CA TRP A 109 9.98 -33.72 16.58
C TRP A 109 8.56 -34.16 16.94
N GLN A 110 7.68 -33.19 17.13
CA GLN A 110 6.25 -33.35 17.38
C GLN A 110 5.48 -32.64 16.25
N ASP A 111 4.26 -33.09 15.98
CA ASP A 111 3.34 -32.46 15.02
C ASP A 111 3.92 -32.32 13.59
N PHE A 112 4.69 -33.30 13.16
CA PHE A 112 5.25 -33.40 11.80
C PHE A 112 4.27 -34.02 10.79
N GLY A 113 4.56 -33.83 9.50
CA GLY A 113 3.69 -34.25 8.41
C GLY A 113 3.78 -35.75 8.12
N THR A 114 2.75 -36.28 7.46
CA THR A 114 2.69 -37.70 7.07
C THR A 114 3.36 -38.00 5.73
N ALA A 115 3.65 -36.96 4.94
CA ALA A 115 4.39 -37.09 3.68
C ALA A 115 5.87 -37.40 3.96
N LYS A 116 6.50 -38.17 3.07
CA LYS A 116 7.91 -38.56 3.18
C LYS A 116 8.73 -37.99 2.04
N VAL A 117 9.94 -37.55 2.36
CA VAL A 117 11.00 -37.17 1.42
C VAL A 117 12.22 -38.02 1.74
N GLN A 118 12.68 -38.82 0.76
CA GLN A 118 13.76 -39.79 0.95
C GLN A 118 13.57 -40.64 2.23
N GLU A 119 12.40 -41.27 2.36
CA GLU A 119 11.97 -42.09 3.51
C GLU A 119 11.74 -41.38 4.85
N ASN A 120 12.06 -40.09 4.98
CA ASN A 120 11.89 -39.33 6.22
C ASN A 120 10.66 -38.43 6.18
N TYR A 121 9.92 -38.37 7.29
CA TYR A 121 8.74 -37.51 7.40
C TYR A 121 9.10 -36.03 7.33
N VAL A 122 8.28 -35.26 6.63
CA VAL A 122 8.47 -33.81 6.45
C VAL A 122 8.09 -33.02 7.69
N LEU A 123 8.76 -31.90 7.91
CA LEU A 123 8.38 -30.93 8.94
C LEU A 123 7.34 -29.95 8.38
N LEU A 124 6.41 -29.55 9.24
CA LEU A 124 5.37 -28.58 8.97
C LEU A 124 5.60 -27.31 9.79
N LYS A 125 4.93 -26.21 9.44
CA LYS A 125 4.98 -24.97 10.25
C LYS A 125 4.50 -25.22 11.68
N LYS A 126 3.53 -26.10 11.89
CA LYS A 126 3.08 -26.47 13.24
C LYS A 126 4.04 -27.42 13.97
N SER A 127 5.06 -27.96 13.31
CA SER A 127 5.97 -28.89 13.96
C SER A 127 6.78 -28.22 15.05
N THR A 128 6.98 -28.93 16.16
CA THR A 128 7.74 -28.42 17.30
C THR A 128 8.82 -29.38 17.74
N LEU A 129 9.94 -28.86 18.26
CA LEU A 129 11.05 -29.66 18.77
C LEU A 129 11.39 -29.25 20.20
N PRO A 130 10.99 -30.04 21.22
CA PRO A 130 11.34 -29.75 22.61
C PRO A 130 12.84 -29.87 22.85
N GLY A 131 13.36 -29.01 23.71
CA GLY A 131 14.78 -28.97 24.06
C GLY A 131 15.10 -28.07 25.24
N THR A 132 16.39 -27.98 25.55
CA THR A 132 16.94 -27.05 26.53
C THR A 132 18.05 -26.24 25.88
N GLY A 133 18.07 -24.94 26.08
CA GLY A 133 19.10 -24.04 25.58
C GLY A 133 19.57 -23.05 26.64
N LYS A 134 20.59 -22.25 26.34
CA LYS A 134 21.04 -21.18 27.23
C LYS A 134 21.68 -20.04 26.44
N MET A 135 21.66 -18.85 27.03
CA MET A 135 22.51 -17.76 26.60
C MET A 135 23.98 -18.03 26.98
N PRO A 136 24.95 -17.52 26.20
CA PRO A 136 26.35 -17.53 26.58
C PRO A 136 26.59 -16.82 27.92
N GLY A 137 27.49 -17.34 28.75
CA GLY A 137 27.79 -16.79 30.08
C GLY A 137 27.15 -17.59 31.21
N ASN A 138 27.02 -16.97 32.39
CA ASN A 138 26.55 -17.62 33.62
C ASN A 138 25.03 -17.50 33.81
N VAL A 139 24.27 -17.71 32.72
CA VAL A 139 22.80 -17.65 32.70
C VAL A 139 22.24 -19.08 32.85
N PRO A 140 21.23 -19.31 33.70
CA PRO A 140 20.59 -20.61 33.83
C PRO A 140 20.02 -21.12 32.50
N PRO A 141 20.05 -22.44 32.23
CA PRO A 141 19.41 -23.02 31.06
C PRO A 141 17.89 -22.86 31.08
N GLU A 142 17.32 -22.68 29.89
CA GLU A 142 15.89 -22.59 29.63
C GLU A 142 15.39 -23.84 28.92
N THR A 143 14.31 -24.43 29.43
CA THR A 143 13.60 -25.53 28.77
C THR A 143 12.40 -24.97 28.01
N GLY A 144 12.16 -25.47 26.81
CA GLY A 144 11.14 -24.96 25.92
C GLY A 144 11.02 -25.81 24.65
N LYS A 145 10.47 -25.22 23.60
CA LYS A 145 10.32 -25.87 22.29
C LYS A 145 10.76 -24.91 21.20
N ILE A 146 11.36 -25.47 20.16
CA ILE A 146 11.52 -24.77 18.88
C ILE A 146 10.18 -24.82 18.16
N GLU A 147 9.69 -23.66 17.76
CA GLU A 147 8.45 -23.51 17.00
C GLU A 147 8.75 -22.71 15.72
N PHE A 148 8.18 -23.10 14.58
CA PHE A 148 8.29 -22.29 13.37
C PHE A 148 7.35 -21.09 13.43
N THR A 149 7.90 -19.89 13.26
CA THR A 149 7.12 -18.67 13.06
C THR A 149 6.80 -18.44 11.58
N THR A 150 7.60 -19.03 10.68
CA THR A 150 7.31 -19.11 9.24
C THR A 150 7.72 -20.48 8.70
N SER A 151 7.07 -20.97 7.64
CA SER A 151 7.45 -22.22 6.96
C SER A 151 8.66 -22.06 6.05
N GLY A 152 9.08 -20.83 5.73
CA GLY A 152 10.15 -20.54 4.78
C GLY A 152 9.73 -20.65 3.30
N GLN A 153 8.54 -21.22 3.03
CA GLN A 153 7.90 -21.25 1.72
C GLN A 153 7.52 -19.83 1.27
N VAL A 154 7.69 -19.57 -0.02
CA VAL A 154 7.22 -18.36 -0.69
C VAL A 154 5.93 -18.74 -1.39
N ASN A 155 4.80 -18.14 -1.04
CA ASN A 155 3.54 -18.45 -1.72
C ASN A 155 3.50 -17.78 -3.12
N GLU A 156 4.37 -18.25 -4.02
CA GLU A 156 4.36 -17.94 -5.45
C GLU A 156 4.01 -19.23 -6.22
N PRO A 157 2.92 -19.27 -7.03
CA PRO A 157 2.68 -20.41 -7.90
C PRO A 157 3.75 -20.46 -9.00
N GLU A 158 4.45 -21.61 -9.13
CA GLU A 158 5.46 -21.84 -10.16
C GLU A 158 4.85 -21.76 -11.57
N SER A 159 5.43 -20.94 -12.44
CA SER A 159 5.06 -20.90 -13.85
C SER A 159 5.68 -22.10 -14.59
N VAL A 160 4.86 -23.03 -15.07
CA VAL A 160 5.31 -24.11 -15.97
C VAL A 160 4.90 -23.78 -17.40
N ALA A 161 5.86 -23.87 -18.32
CA ALA A 161 5.63 -23.72 -19.76
C ALA A 161 4.66 -24.81 -20.25
N ALA A 162 3.50 -24.38 -20.76
CA ALA A 162 2.45 -25.28 -21.23
C ALA A 162 2.85 -26.01 -22.51
N LYS A 163 2.92 -27.35 -22.44
CA LYS A 163 2.46 -28.20 -23.54
C LYS A 163 1.42 -29.18 -23.01
N GLY A 164 0.16 -28.81 -23.28
CA GLY A 164 -0.98 -29.70 -23.52
C GLY A 164 -1.24 -30.84 -22.53
N ALA A 165 -1.91 -30.54 -21.43
CA ALA A 165 -2.91 -31.45 -20.83
C ALA A 165 -3.94 -30.59 -20.07
N PRO A 166 -5.24 -30.93 -20.10
CA PRO A 166 -6.28 -30.12 -19.46
C PRO A 166 -6.13 -30.21 -17.94
N VAL A 167 -5.99 -29.05 -17.31
CA VAL A 167 -5.92 -28.90 -15.84
C VAL A 167 -7.34 -29.01 -15.28
N PRO A 168 -7.58 -29.80 -14.21
CA PRO A 168 -8.88 -29.84 -13.55
C PRO A 168 -9.19 -28.49 -12.90
N ASP A 169 -10.40 -27.96 -13.12
CA ASP A 169 -10.86 -26.70 -12.53
C ASP A 169 -10.76 -26.73 -11.01
N GLN A 170 -9.87 -25.89 -10.45
CA GLN A 170 -9.92 -25.55 -9.03
C GLN A 170 -11.07 -24.55 -8.83
N LYS A 171 -12.00 -24.88 -7.93
CA LYS A 171 -13.10 -24.00 -7.54
C LYS A 171 -12.53 -22.81 -6.76
N ASP A 172 -12.39 -21.69 -7.44
CA ASP A 172 -12.09 -20.35 -6.88
C ASP A 172 -13.24 -19.93 -5.95
N ASP A 173 -12.98 -19.65 -4.68
CA ASP A 173 -13.93 -18.89 -3.86
C ASP A 173 -13.92 -17.41 -4.30
N GLU A 174 -14.99 -17.04 -5.00
CA GLU A 174 -15.20 -15.81 -5.78
C GLU A 174 -15.31 -14.52 -4.94
N LYS A 175 -14.20 -13.92 -4.47
CA LYS A 175 -14.26 -12.54 -3.92
C LYS A 175 -13.16 -11.63 -4.45
N CYS A 176 -13.55 -10.60 -5.19
CA CYS A 176 -12.62 -9.55 -5.64
C CYS A 176 -12.12 -8.68 -4.48
N TYR A 177 -11.24 -7.73 -4.80
CA TYR A 177 -10.54 -6.82 -3.89
C TYR A 177 -11.43 -5.77 -3.21
N CYS A 178 -12.73 -5.81 -3.48
CA CYS A 178 -13.68 -4.81 -3.06
C CYS A 178 -14.03 -5.04 -1.59
N ASP A 179 -14.14 -3.95 -0.83
CA ASP A 179 -14.67 -3.93 0.54
C ASP A 179 -13.90 -4.82 1.54
N ARG A 180 -12.64 -5.09 1.25
CA ARG A 180 -11.70 -5.77 2.15
C ARG A 180 -10.30 -5.17 2.08
N ASP A 181 -9.47 -5.50 3.06
CA ASP A 181 -8.06 -5.13 3.07
C ASP A 181 -7.27 -5.92 2.01
N LEU A 182 -6.19 -5.31 1.54
CA LEU A 182 -5.19 -6.00 0.73
C LEU A 182 -4.36 -6.93 1.62
N THR A 183 -3.91 -8.04 1.04
CA THR A 183 -2.85 -8.86 1.63
C THR A 183 -1.47 -8.39 1.14
N ILE A 184 -0.42 -8.85 1.83
CA ILE A 184 0.96 -8.55 1.46
C ILE A 184 1.33 -9.06 0.06
N ASP A 185 0.85 -10.25 -0.30
CA ASP A 185 1.12 -10.87 -1.59
C ASP A 185 0.40 -10.15 -2.74
N GLU A 186 -0.80 -9.65 -2.47
CA GLU A 186 -1.53 -8.79 -3.40
C GLU A 186 -0.81 -7.46 -3.64
N LEU A 187 -0.30 -6.80 -2.60
CA LEU A 187 0.49 -5.58 -2.76
C LEU A 187 1.79 -5.85 -3.52
N LYS A 188 2.49 -6.95 -3.22
CA LYS A 188 3.67 -7.37 -3.98
C LYS A 188 3.34 -7.63 -5.44
N LEU A 189 2.22 -8.29 -5.73
CA LEU A 189 1.73 -8.52 -7.09
C LEU A 189 1.41 -7.21 -7.82
N ILE A 190 0.72 -6.27 -7.16
CA ILE A 190 0.44 -4.92 -7.68
C ILE A 190 1.75 -4.26 -8.14
N VAL A 191 2.74 -4.19 -7.25
CA VAL A 191 4.02 -3.53 -7.57
C VAL A 191 4.77 -4.29 -8.66
N LYS A 192 4.82 -5.63 -8.60
CA LYS A 192 5.48 -6.49 -9.60
C LYS A 192 4.89 -6.26 -10.99
N GLN A 193 3.56 -6.24 -11.13
CA GLN A 193 2.91 -6.03 -12.44
C GLN A 193 3.11 -4.62 -12.97
N LEU A 194 2.94 -3.60 -12.12
CA LEU A 194 3.18 -2.21 -12.52
C LEU A 194 4.63 -1.98 -12.97
N ARG A 195 5.61 -2.61 -12.30
CA ARG A 195 7.03 -2.59 -12.72
C ARG A 195 7.26 -3.31 -14.04
N ALA A 196 6.66 -4.50 -14.20
CA ALA A 196 6.78 -5.29 -15.41
C ALA A 196 6.22 -4.56 -16.63
N SER A 197 5.13 -3.80 -16.47
CA SER A 197 4.55 -2.99 -17.56
C SER A 197 5.52 -1.95 -18.14
N GLU A 198 6.56 -1.58 -17.37
CA GLU A 198 7.63 -0.67 -17.79
C GLU A 198 8.99 -1.36 -17.96
N LYS A 199 9.02 -2.70 -18.04
CA LYS A 199 10.24 -3.52 -18.13
C LYS A 199 11.22 -3.29 -16.97
N LYS A 200 10.73 -2.85 -15.81
CA LYS A 200 11.53 -2.71 -14.58
C LYS A 200 11.56 -4.04 -13.84
N LYS A 201 12.75 -4.46 -13.42
CA LYS A 201 12.96 -5.71 -12.67
C LYS A 201 12.94 -5.50 -11.15
N SER A 202 13.34 -4.33 -10.67
CA SER A 202 13.38 -4.04 -9.23
C SER A 202 11.96 -3.79 -8.70
N THR A 203 11.67 -4.43 -7.57
CA THR A 203 10.45 -4.23 -6.78
C THR A 203 10.74 -3.47 -5.48
N SER A 204 11.96 -2.95 -5.31
CA SER A 204 12.29 -2.11 -4.15
C SER A 204 11.35 -0.90 -4.09
N LEU A 205 10.88 -0.63 -2.87
CA LEU A 205 10.04 0.52 -2.56
C LEU A 205 10.93 1.66 -2.07
N PHE A 206 10.59 2.88 -2.49
CA PHE A 206 11.14 4.12 -1.97
C PHE A 206 12.68 4.17 -2.00
N ALA A 207 13.26 3.58 -3.04
CA ALA A 207 14.70 3.36 -3.19
C ALA A 207 15.39 4.44 -4.05
N ASP A 208 14.63 5.43 -4.53
CA ASP A 208 15.22 6.52 -5.29
C ASP A 208 16.10 7.38 -4.37
N GLU A 209 17.15 7.94 -4.98
CA GLU A 209 18.21 8.66 -4.28
C GLU A 209 17.70 9.85 -3.45
N ASN A 210 16.62 10.50 -3.88
CA ASN A 210 16.03 11.65 -3.19
C ASN A 210 14.94 11.28 -2.19
N CYS A 211 14.68 9.99 -1.94
CA CYS A 211 13.62 9.59 -1.02
C CYS A 211 14.04 9.86 0.44
N PRO A 212 13.29 10.69 1.20
CA PRO A 212 13.64 11.06 2.57
C PRO A 212 13.08 10.09 3.65
N LEU A 213 12.33 9.05 3.25
CA LEU A 213 11.78 8.07 4.20
C LEU A 213 12.89 7.31 4.94
N SER A 214 12.67 6.94 6.20
CA SER A 214 13.58 6.03 6.92
C SER A 214 13.54 4.62 6.33
N GLU A 215 14.59 3.79 6.49
CA GLU A 215 14.60 2.41 5.97
C GLU A 215 13.42 1.56 6.48
N SER A 216 13.01 1.75 7.74
CA SER A 216 11.83 1.09 8.32
C SER A 216 10.52 1.44 7.62
N ASP A 217 10.45 2.65 7.04
CA ASP A 217 9.29 3.11 6.27
C ASP A 217 9.32 2.66 4.80
N ARG A 218 10.38 1.99 4.35
CA ARG A 218 10.54 1.55 2.95
C ARG A 218 10.17 0.08 2.73
N THR A 219 9.43 -0.52 3.65
CA THR A 219 9.06 -1.95 3.61
C THR A 219 7.65 -2.16 3.03
N TYR A 220 7.40 -3.36 2.52
CA TYR A 220 6.08 -3.72 1.98
C TYR A 220 5.02 -3.82 3.08
N GLU A 221 5.41 -4.35 4.23
CA GLU A 221 4.55 -4.51 5.41
C GLU A 221 4.09 -3.14 5.91
N ARG A 222 5.03 -2.20 6.05
CA ARG A 222 4.71 -0.82 6.44
C ARG A 222 3.81 -0.13 5.42
N LEU A 223 4.10 -0.26 4.13
CA LEU A 223 3.26 0.33 3.07
C LEU A 223 1.85 -0.29 3.05
N LEU A 224 1.74 -1.60 3.27
CA LEU A 224 0.46 -2.31 3.33
C LEU A 224 -0.41 -1.77 4.47
N ASP A 225 0.16 -1.65 5.67
CA ASP A 225 -0.54 -1.16 6.85
C ASP A 225 -1.09 0.26 6.63
N GLU A 226 -0.26 1.14 6.04
CA GLU A 226 -0.66 2.51 5.73
C GLU A 226 -1.72 2.57 4.62
N LEU A 227 -1.58 1.78 3.56
CA LEU A 227 -2.57 1.74 2.48
C LEU A 227 -3.93 1.23 2.95
N ASN A 228 -3.98 0.13 3.71
CA ASN A 228 -5.24 -0.43 4.20
C ASN A 228 -5.92 0.53 5.20
N THR A 229 -5.14 1.12 6.11
CA THR A 229 -5.63 2.14 7.05
C THR A 229 -6.22 3.34 6.30
N MET A 230 -5.48 3.85 5.31
CA MET A 230 -5.90 4.97 4.48
C MET A 230 -7.13 4.63 3.64
N PHE A 231 -7.17 3.47 2.97
CA PHE A 231 -8.33 3.05 2.17
C PHE A 231 -9.61 3.02 3.00
N LYS A 232 -9.54 2.46 4.21
CA LYS A 232 -10.68 2.43 5.13
C LYS A 232 -11.10 3.84 5.57
N ALA A 233 -10.13 4.68 5.94
CA ALA A 233 -10.39 6.03 6.42
C ALA A 233 -10.99 6.96 5.37
N TYR A 234 -10.61 6.78 4.10
CA TYR A 234 -10.97 7.63 2.97
C TYR A 234 -11.82 6.91 1.93
N HIS A 235 -12.55 5.87 2.34
CA HIS A 235 -13.56 5.18 1.53
C HIS A 235 -13.09 4.68 0.15
N ILE A 236 -11.82 4.33 0.00
CA ILE A 236 -11.23 3.77 -1.23
C ILE A 236 -11.45 2.24 -1.23
N ASN A 237 -12.72 1.85 -1.13
CA ASN A 237 -13.10 0.49 -0.75
C ASN A 237 -13.45 -0.38 -1.96
N THR A 238 -13.97 0.21 -3.04
CA THR A 238 -14.29 -0.55 -4.26
C THR A 238 -13.03 -0.84 -5.06
N CYS A 239 -13.07 -1.93 -5.83
CA CYS A 239 -11.98 -2.33 -6.72
C CYS A 239 -11.62 -1.21 -7.70
N MET A 240 -12.62 -0.52 -8.26
CA MET A 240 -12.39 0.59 -9.19
C MET A 240 -11.72 1.79 -8.52
N ARG A 241 -12.12 2.14 -7.28
CA ARG A 241 -11.47 3.20 -6.51
C ARG A 241 -10.00 2.87 -6.24
N LYS A 242 -9.70 1.64 -5.81
CA LYS A 242 -8.32 1.17 -5.60
C LYS A 242 -7.49 1.18 -6.89
N ILE A 243 -8.04 0.67 -8.00
CA ILE A 243 -7.37 0.65 -9.31
C ILE A 243 -7.01 2.08 -9.75
N HIS A 244 -7.97 3.00 -9.70
CA HIS A 244 -7.72 4.40 -10.04
C HIS A 244 -6.68 5.02 -9.10
N PHE A 245 -6.84 4.86 -7.78
CA PHE A 245 -5.90 5.40 -6.81
C PHE A 245 -4.47 4.90 -7.02
N PHE A 246 -4.28 3.58 -7.21
CA PHE A 246 -2.95 3.01 -7.45
C PHE A 246 -2.34 3.49 -8.75
N ALA A 247 -3.09 3.55 -9.84
CA ALA A 247 -2.58 4.02 -11.13
C ALA A 247 -2.04 5.47 -11.03
N GLN A 248 -2.74 6.33 -10.29
CA GLN A 248 -2.35 7.72 -10.11
C GLN A 248 -1.18 7.85 -9.13
N SER A 249 -1.30 7.30 -7.92
CA SER A 249 -0.26 7.41 -6.88
C SER A 249 1.06 6.75 -7.31
N TYR A 250 1.00 5.65 -8.06
CA TYR A 250 2.19 5.03 -8.65
C TYR A 250 2.90 5.97 -9.62
N HIS A 251 2.18 6.73 -10.44
CA HIS A 251 2.81 7.73 -11.29
C HIS A 251 3.41 8.87 -10.48
N GLU A 252 2.65 9.43 -9.53
CA GLU A 252 3.07 10.59 -8.72
C GLU A 252 4.33 10.32 -7.88
N THR A 253 4.48 9.10 -7.39
CA THR A 253 5.60 8.72 -6.51
C THR A 253 6.84 8.26 -7.26
N SER A 254 6.94 8.53 -8.58
CA SER A 254 7.98 7.95 -9.42
C SER A 254 8.02 6.43 -9.28
N ARG A 255 6.85 5.80 -9.42
CA ARG A 255 6.66 4.37 -9.29
C ARG A 255 6.90 3.90 -7.85
N LEU A 256 6.40 4.56 -6.81
CA LEU A 256 6.75 4.27 -5.41
C LEU A 256 8.27 4.28 -5.19
N GLY A 257 8.97 5.18 -5.87
CA GLY A 257 10.42 5.37 -5.77
C GLY A 257 10.79 6.48 -4.79
N THR A 258 9.94 7.50 -4.64
CA THR A 258 10.12 8.59 -3.69
C THR A 258 8.79 9.25 -3.30
N THR A 259 8.80 9.96 -2.18
CA THR A 259 7.71 10.81 -1.66
C THR A 259 8.03 12.30 -1.82
N LEU A 260 9.17 12.64 -2.43
CA LEU A 260 9.65 14.01 -2.59
C LEU A 260 9.88 14.31 -4.07
N GLU A 261 9.41 15.48 -4.52
CA GLU A 261 9.63 15.94 -5.89
C GLU A 261 11.14 16.06 -6.21
N TYR A 262 11.51 15.64 -7.41
CA TYR A 262 12.88 15.72 -7.92
C TYR A 262 13.34 17.14 -8.26
N ALA A 263 12.42 18.00 -8.70
CA ALA A 263 12.75 19.38 -9.02
C ALA A 263 13.15 20.13 -7.74
N SER A 264 13.96 21.18 -7.90
CA SER A 264 14.39 22.00 -6.76
C SER A 264 13.23 22.77 -6.11
N GLY A 265 12.11 22.95 -6.81
CA GLY A 265 10.98 23.77 -6.36
C GLY A 265 11.21 25.28 -6.51
N VAL A 266 12.41 25.74 -6.93
CA VAL A 266 12.70 27.17 -7.17
C VAL A 266 11.75 27.80 -8.18
N GLY A 267 11.22 27.00 -9.12
CA GLY A 267 10.19 27.46 -10.06
C GLY A 267 8.91 27.95 -9.37
N TYR A 268 8.62 27.49 -8.15
CA TYR A 268 7.46 27.88 -7.35
C TYR A 268 7.73 29.09 -6.44
N ASP A 269 8.94 29.64 -6.42
CA ASP A 269 9.25 30.83 -5.62
C ASP A 269 8.45 32.06 -6.10
N PRO A 270 8.28 33.06 -5.22
CA PRO A 270 7.63 34.31 -5.57
C PRO A 270 8.32 34.96 -6.78
N GLY A 271 7.54 35.34 -7.79
CA GLY A 271 8.06 35.95 -9.02
C GLY A 271 8.52 34.96 -10.09
N ASN A 272 8.73 33.68 -9.76
CA ASN A 272 9.08 32.64 -10.73
C ASN A 272 7.85 31.91 -11.28
N HIS A 273 6.78 31.79 -10.48
CA HIS A 273 5.48 31.26 -10.92
C HIS A 273 4.37 32.32 -10.78
N PRO A 274 3.47 32.49 -11.77
CA PRO A 274 2.39 33.48 -11.69
C PRO A 274 1.43 33.22 -10.52
N GLU A 275 1.25 31.96 -10.11
CA GLU A 275 0.32 31.56 -9.05
C GLU A 275 0.97 31.52 -7.65
N SER A 276 2.30 31.72 -7.55
CA SER A 276 3.05 31.63 -6.27
C SER A 276 2.41 32.44 -5.14
N LYS A 277 2.05 33.69 -5.43
CA LYS A 277 1.43 34.60 -4.46
C LYS A 277 0.06 34.13 -3.99
N GLN A 278 -0.77 33.57 -4.89
CA GLN A 278 -2.10 33.03 -4.54
C GLN A 278 -1.96 31.85 -3.57
N HIS A 279 -0.92 31.04 -3.78
CA HIS A 279 -0.58 29.89 -2.96
C HIS A 279 0.22 30.21 -1.69
N GLY A 280 0.34 31.50 -1.35
CA GLY A 280 0.98 31.93 -0.11
C GLY A 280 2.51 31.82 -0.11
N HIS A 281 3.13 31.74 -1.29
CA HIS A 281 4.58 31.88 -1.46
C HIS A 281 4.91 33.37 -1.59
N ILE A 282 5.56 33.93 -0.57
CA ILE A 282 5.85 35.38 -0.48
C ILE A 282 7.34 35.66 -0.20
N GLU A 283 8.14 34.64 0.11
CA GLU A 283 9.58 34.76 0.33
C GLU A 283 10.33 33.75 -0.54
N VAL A 284 11.53 34.10 -1.01
CA VAL A 284 12.41 33.17 -1.73
C VAL A 284 12.74 31.99 -0.81
N GLY A 285 12.61 30.77 -1.33
CA GLY A 285 12.70 29.54 -0.56
C GLY A 285 11.35 28.91 -0.25
N ASP A 286 10.23 29.63 -0.37
CA ASP A 286 8.89 29.05 -0.25
C ASP A 286 8.63 27.98 -1.33
N GLY A 287 9.15 28.17 -2.54
CA GLY A 287 9.00 27.19 -3.61
C GLY A 287 9.64 25.84 -3.28
N PRO A 288 10.95 25.77 -3.03
CA PRO A 288 11.63 24.56 -2.54
C PRO A 288 10.98 23.97 -1.28
N ARG A 289 10.56 24.83 -0.34
CA ARG A 289 9.91 24.43 0.91
C ARG A 289 8.57 23.74 0.70
N TYR A 290 7.77 24.15 -0.30
CA TYR A 290 6.42 23.62 -0.54
C TYR A 290 6.26 22.96 -1.92
N LYS A 291 7.37 22.47 -2.50
CA LYS A 291 7.40 21.54 -3.64
C LYS A 291 6.58 20.25 -3.39
N GLY A 292 6.38 19.43 -4.41
CA GLY A 292 5.57 18.21 -4.33
C GLY A 292 6.03 17.23 -3.25
N ARG A 293 5.09 16.82 -2.38
CA ARG A 293 5.34 15.87 -1.28
C ARG A 293 4.23 14.83 -1.10
N GLY A 294 4.60 13.67 -0.60
CA GLY A 294 3.69 12.56 -0.32
C GLY A 294 3.27 11.79 -1.58
N ALA A 295 2.34 10.84 -1.41
CA ALA A 295 1.97 9.89 -2.45
C ALA A 295 1.06 10.45 -3.56
N MET A 296 0.65 11.71 -3.42
CA MET A 296 -0.07 12.47 -4.45
C MET A 296 0.57 13.84 -4.75
N GLN A 297 1.85 14.01 -4.36
CA GLN A 297 2.66 15.21 -4.63
C GLN A 297 1.93 16.53 -4.28
N LEU A 298 1.41 16.63 -3.05
CA LEU A 298 0.82 17.88 -2.54
C LEU A 298 1.83 19.00 -2.66
N THR A 299 1.48 19.99 -3.47
CA THR A 299 2.32 21.15 -3.81
C THR A 299 1.62 22.40 -3.30
N TRP A 300 2.39 23.45 -3.03
CA TRP A 300 1.95 24.74 -2.51
C TRP A 300 1.72 24.80 -1.00
N ARG A 301 2.03 25.97 -0.41
CA ARG A 301 1.93 26.18 1.04
C ARG A 301 0.52 26.03 1.56
N ASP A 302 -0.45 26.66 0.90
CA ASP A 302 -1.85 26.65 1.30
C ASP A 302 -2.43 25.22 1.30
N GLN A 303 -2.16 24.44 0.26
CA GLN A 303 -2.66 23.05 0.16
C GLN A 303 -2.08 22.16 1.26
N GLN A 304 -0.77 22.27 1.53
CA GLN A 304 -0.14 21.53 2.62
C GLN A 304 -0.67 21.98 3.99
N LYS A 305 -0.89 23.29 4.21
CA LYS A 305 -1.53 23.80 5.44
C LYS A 305 -2.96 23.27 5.59
N GLU A 306 -3.70 23.12 4.50
CA GLU A 306 -5.08 22.64 4.55
C GLU A 306 -5.14 21.17 5.01
N TYR A 307 -4.26 20.32 4.49
CA TYR A 307 -4.13 18.95 4.99
C TYR A 307 -3.79 18.90 6.49
N PHE A 308 -2.82 19.69 6.95
CA PHE A 308 -2.48 19.69 8.38
C PHE A 308 -3.56 20.32 9.25
N SER A 309 -4.34 21.24 8.74
CA SER A 309 -5.52 21.76 9.44
C SER A 309 -6.56 20.66 9.62
N TYR A 310 -6.75 19.82 8.59
CA TYR A 310 -7.55 18.61 8.70
C TYR A 310 -6.98 17.63 9.74
N VAL A 311 -5.67 17.34 9.72
CA VAL A 311 -5.01 16.48 10.71
C VAL A 311 -5.18 17.03 12.13
N ILE A 312 -4.97 18.33 12.36
CA ILE A 312 -5.19 18.95 13.67
C ILE A 312 -6.64 18.74 14.13
N SER A 313 -7.61 18.88 13.23
CA SER A 313 -9.03 18.76 13.58
C SER A 313 -9.48 17.32 13.87
N LYS A 314 -8.86 16.31 13.23
CA LYS A 314 -9.30 14.90 13.31
C LYS A 314 -8.37 14.01 14.13
N LYS A 315 -7.08 14.31 14.13
CA LYS A 315 -6.00 13.48 14.69
C LYS A 315 -4.91 14.36 15.35
N PRO A 316 -5.26 15.28 16.27
CA PRO A 316 -4.31 16.25 16.85
C PRO A 316 -3.12 15.60 17.56
N GLN A 317 -3.28 14.37 18.05
CA GLN A 317 -2.21 13.59 18.69
C GLN A 317 -1.04 13.30 17.74
N LEU A 318 -1.27 13.18 16.43
CA LEU A 318 -0.23 12.91 15.45
C LEU A 318 0.74 14.07 15.25
N VAL A 319 0.30 15.28 15.60
CA VAL A 319 1.11 16.51 15.56
C VAL A 319 1.38 17.06 16.96
N GLN A 320 1.18 16.23 18.00
CA GLN A 320 1.44 16.58 19.39
C GLN A 320 0.73 17.88 19.84
N GLY A 321 -0.48 18.13 19.33
CA GLY A 321 -1.26 19.32 19.65
C GLY A 321 -0.74 20.64 19.09
N LYS A 322 0.29 20.62 18.22
CA LYS A 322 0.81 21.83 17.56
C LYS A 322 -0.27 22.51 16.73
N LYS A 323 -0.33 23.83 16.80
CA LYS A 323 -1.17 24.67 15.94
C LYS A 323 -0.58 24.76 14.54
N ILE A 324 -1.42 25.13 13.57
CA ILE A 324 -1.02 25.20 12.17
C ILE A 324 0.15 26.17 11.93
N ASP A 325 0.21 27.28 12.66
CA ASP A 325 1.29 28.25 12.51
C ASP A 325 2.62 27.79 13.14
N GLU A 326 2.58 26.85 14.09
CA GLU A 326 3.78 26.21 14.64
C GLU A 326 4.34 25.13 13.70
N LEU A 327 3.45 24.45 12.98
CA LEU A 327 3.78 23.47 11.95
C LEU A 327 4.32 24.14 10.68
N PHE A 328 3.96 25.38 10.40
CA PHE A 328 4.36 26.11 9.19
C PHE A 328 5.04 27.45 9.51
N ASP A 329 5.79 27.48 10.63
CA ASP A 329 6.52 28.65 11.09
C ASP A 329 7.68 28.97 10.13
N ARG A 330 7.64 30.16 9.55
CA ARG A 330 8.67 30.68 8.64
C ARG A 330 10.01 30.90 9.33
N LYS A 331 10.02 31.21 10.63
CA LYS A 331 11.24 31.49 11.39
C LYS A 331 12.14 30.26 11.55
N LYS A 332 11.59 29.05 11.44
CA LYS A 332 12.38 27.83 11.35
C LYS A 332 13.12 27.84 10.03
N GLN A 333 14.41 28.14 10.10
CA GLN A 333 15.28 28.15 8.94
C GLN A 333 15.60 26.73 8.51
N TYR A 334 15.57 26.49 7.20
CA TYR A 334 16.06 25.26 6.61
C TYR A 334 17.58 25.26 6.69
N GLN A 335 18.14 24.18 7.22
CA GLN A 335 19.56 23.90 7.06
C GLN A 335 19.69 23.11 5.76
N GLU A 336 20.46 23.62 4.82
CA GLU A 336 20.89 22.84 3.66
C GLU A 336 21.66 21.62 4.16
N GLU A 337 21.19 20.42 3.85
CA GLU A 337 21.83 19.17 4.18
C GLU A 337 22.25 18.46 2.90
N PHE A 338 23.47 17.95 2.90
CA PHE A 338 23.92 17.08 1.83
C PHE A 338 23.10 15.79 1.89
N ILE A 339 22.34 15.48 0.83
CA ILE A 339 21.57 14.24 0.80
C ILE A 339 22.38 13.13 0.11
N TYR A 340 22.87 13.35 -1.11
CA TYR A 340 23.63 12.34 -1.87
C TYR A 340 24.41 12.95 -3.05
N THR A 341 25.11 12.11 -3.83
CA THR A 341 25.75 12.54 -5.10
C THR A 341 25.11 11.87 -6.31
N LYS A 342 24.72 12.65 -7.32
CA LYS A 342 24.27 12.15 -8.64
C LYS A 342 25.25 12.49 -9.74
N PHE A 343 25.12 11.83 -10.89
CA PHE A 343 25.84 12.27 -12.09
C PHE A 343 25.31 13.62 -12.56
N LYS A 344 26.21 14.57 -12.78
CA LYS A 344 25.87 15.86 -13.37
C LYS A 344 25.38 15.63 -14.80
N LEU A 345 24.21 16.14 -15.14
CA LEU A 345 23.65 16.05 -16.49
C LEU A 345 23.78 17.39 -17.22
N ASP A 346 23.94 17.35 -18.55
CA ASP A 346 23.84 18.53 -19.40
C ASP A 346 22.38 18.89 -19.70
N LYS A 347 22.17 19.98 -20.44
CA LYS A 347 20.84 20.48 -20.84
C LYS A 347 20.01 19.48 -21.65
N ASP A 348 20.65 18.46 -22.22
CA ASP A 348 20.01 17.41 -23.02
C ASP A 348 19.85 16.10 -22.20
N GLY A 349 20.12 16.14 -20.89
CA GLY A 349 19.97 15.01 -19.97
C GLY A 349 21.12 13.99 -20.03
N LYS A 350 22.25 14.30 -20.67
CA LYS A 350 23.40 13.39 -20.79
C LYS A 350 24.43 13.62 -19.68
N PRO A 351 25.12 12.57 -19.19
CA PRO A 351 26.16 12.73 -18.16
C PRO A 351 27.32 13.61 -18.62
N VAL A 352 27.61 14.67 -17.87
CA VAL A 352 28.77 15.53 -18.09
C VAL A 352 30.04 14.76 -17.77
N LEU A 353 31.02 14.83 -18.68
CA LEU A 353 32.30 14.15 -18.55
C LEU A 353 33.42 15.12 -18.18
N ASP A 354 34.39 14.67 -17.40
CA ASP A 354 35.62 15.40 -17.11
C ASP A 354 36.61 15.34 -18.29
N LYS A 355 37.74 16.03 -18.16
CA LYS A 355 38.81 16.05 -19.18
C LYS A 355 39.38 14.65 -19.49
N LYS A 356 39.12 13.65 -18.65
CA LYS A 356 39.53 12.24 -18.79
C LYS A 356 38.37 11.33 -19.23
N LYS A 357 37.26 11.90 -19.72
CA LYS A 357 36.03 11.20 -20.13
C LYS A 357 35.34 10.41 -19.00
N LYS A 358 35.58 10.75 -17.73
CA LYS A 358 34.85 10.15 -16.59
C LYS A 358 33.62 10.97 -16.25
N LYS A 359 32.52 10.30 -15.88
CA LYS A 359 31.27 10.96 -15.47
C LYS A 359 31.51 11.79 -14.20
N ILE A 360 31.14 13.06 -14.25
CA ILE A 360 31.22 13.97 -13.12
C ILE A 360 30.02 13.72 -12.21
N LYS A 361 30.25 13.65 -10.90
CA LYS A 361 29.20 13.67 -9.90
C LYS A 361 29.05 15.07 -9.31
N GLU A 362 27.83 15.48 -9.01
CA GLU A 362 27.53 16.69 -8.24
C GLU A 362 26.88 16.33 -6.91
N LYS A 363 27.12 17.16 -5.90
CA LYS A 363 26.44 17.05 -4.61
C LYS A 363 25.01 17.54 -4.79
N VAL A 364 24.06 16.72 -4.36
CA VAL A 364 22.68 17.14 -4.16
C VAL A 364 22.58 17.60 -2.72
N ILE A 365 22.41 18.91 -2.58
CA ILE A 365 22.06 19.56 -1.32
C ILE A 365 20.56 19.80 -1.41
N ASP A 366 19.81 19.35 -0.40
CA ASP A 366 18.40 19.69 -0.26
C ASP A 366 18.16 20.27 1.13
N LEU A 367 16.99 20.84 1.31
CA LEU A 367 16.60 21.44 2.57
C LEU A 367 16.26 20.35 3.59
N LYS A 368 16.83 20.44 4.80
CA LYS A 368 16.42 19.60 5.91
C LYS A 368 14.96 19.90 6.28
N ASP A 369 14.14 18.88 6.25
CA ASP A 369 12.75 18.92 6.69
C ASP A 369 12.66 19.29 8.18
N VAL A 370 12.23 20.52 8.49
CA VAL A 370 12.18 21.07 9.86
C VAL A 370 10.77 21.42 10.35
N ASP A 371 9.75 21.20 9.51
CA ASP A 371 8.38 21.64 9.75
C ASP A 371 7.34 20.64 9.19
N GLY A 372 6.07 21.04 9.18
CA GLY A 372 4.95 20.21 8.72
C GLY A 372 5.07 19.82 7.25
N ALA A 373 5.62 20.67 6.39
CA ALA A 373 5.88 20.31 5.00
C ALA A 373 6.77 19.07 4.92
N GLY A 374 7.83 19.03 5.74
CA GLY A 374 8.74 17.89 5.79
C GLY A 374 8.09 16.56 6.20
N LEU A 375 7.14 16.59 7.13
CA LEU A 375 6.41 15.40 7.56
C LEU A 375 5.69 14.69 6.39
N LEU A 376 5.20 15.43 5.39
CA LEU A 376 4.56 14.83 4.21
C LEU A 376 5.49 13.99 3.36
N ALA A 377 6.80 14.26 3.42
CA ALA A 377 7.80 13.54 2.63
C ALA A 377 8.50 12.47 3.46
N ASN A 378 8.92 12.78 4.69
CA ASN A 378 9.82 11.95 5.48
C ASN A 378 9.14 10.94 6.43
N ASN A 379 7.81 10.93 6.47
CA ASN A 379 7.04 10.00 7.29
C ASN A 379 5.96 9.31 6.45
N LEU A 380 5.99 7.97 6.39
CA LEU A 380 5.12 7.23 5.49
C LEU A 380 3.63 7.40 5.79
N PHE A 381 3.26 7.52 7.07
CA PHE A 381 1.87 7.76 7.46
C PHE A 381 1.35 9.04 6.80
N PHE A 382 2.05 10.17 6.97
CA PHE A 382 1.59 11.43 6.39
C PHE A 382 1.65 11.41 4.87
N ALA A 383 2.63 10.73 4.27
CA ALA A 383 2.75 10.60 2.82
C ALA A 383 1.56 9.86 2.19
N ILE A 384 1.08 8.79 2.84
CA ILE A 384 -0.03 7.97 2.36
C ILE A 384 -1.39 8.55 2.77
N ASP A 385 -1.55 8.97 4.03
CA ASP A 385 -2.80 9.56 4.55
C ASP A 385 -3.18 10.84 3.80
N SER A 386 -2.20 11.69 3.46
CA SER A 386 -2.44 12.89 2.64
C SER A 386 -2.92 12.58 1.23
N ALA A 387 -2.51 11.45 0.64
CA ALA A 387 -3.02 11.01 -0.66
C ALA A 387 -4.48 10.53 -0.57
N GLY A 388 -4.85 9.86 0.52
CA GLY A 388 -6.24 9.50 0.79
C GLY A 388 -7.13 10.73 1.02
N TRP A 389 -6.66 11.66 1.85
CA TRP A 389 -7.33 12.95 2.07
C TRP A 389 -7.49 13.74 0.76
N PHE A 390 -6.44 13.79 -0.06
CA PHE A 390 -6.51 14.42 -1.38
C PHE A 390 -7.64 13.81 -2.23
N TRP A 391 -7.73 12.49 -2.22
CA TRP A 391 -8.61 11.72 -3.08
C TRP A 391 -10.09 11.77 -2.68
N ASP A 392 -10.37 11.69 -1.38
CA ASP A 392 -11.75 11.60 -0.86
C ASP A 392 -12.32 12.95 -0.41
N ILE A 393 -11.47 13.88 0.05
CA ILE A 393 -11.93 15.09 0.73
C ILE A 393 -11.57 16.35 -0.05
N TYR A 394 -10.28 16.55 -0.33
CA TYR A 394 -9.80 17.82 -0.87
C TYR A 394 -10.17 18.02 -2.34
N LYS A 395 -9.94 17.00 -3.18
CA LYS A 395 -10.07 17.17 -4.62
C LYS A 395 -11.48 16.84 -5.09
N THR A 396 -12.23 17.89 -5.42
CA THR A 396 -13.54 17.79 -6.09
C THR A 396 -13.47 18.26 -7.54
N VAL A 397 -14.28 17.65 -8.41
CA VAL A 397 -14.39 18.07 -9.82
C VAL A 397 -15.07 19.43 -9.91
N GLU A 398 -14.31 20.45 -10.31
CA GLU A 398 -14.79 21.80 -10.58
C GLU A 398 -14.22 22.31 -11.92
N TYR A 399 -15.02 23.07 -12.66
CA TYR A 399 -14.62 23.62 -13.97
C TYR A 399 -14.90 25.12 -14.03
N SER A 400 -13.96 25.93 -14.50
CA SER A 400 -14.23 27.35 -14.76
C SER A 400 -15.18 27.57 -15.95
N SER A 401 -15.07 26.74 -16.98
CA SER A 401 -15.85 26.85 -18.22
C SER A 401 -17.30 26.35 -18.05
N LYS A 402 -18.28 27.21 -18.42
CA LYS A 402 -19.71 26.85 -18.47
C LYS A 402 -19.98 25.63 -19.35
N ALA A 403 -19.27 25.49 -20.47
CA ALA A 403 -19.44 24.35 -21.38
C ALA A 403 -19.00 23.03 -20.71
N ASN A 404 -17.90 23.04 -19.95
CA ASN A 404 -17.46 21.85 -19.22
C ASN A 404 -18.39 21.53 -18.04
N LYS A 405 -18.92 22.54 -17.34
CA LYS A 405 -19.95 22.33 -16.30
C LYS A 405 -21.19 21.62 -16.86
N ALA A 406 -21.64 22.03 -18.05
CA ALA A 406 -22.77 21.39 -18.71
C ALA A 406 -22.43 19.96 -19.18
N LYS A 407 -21.23 19.76 -19.74
CA LYS A 407 -20.79 18.47 -20.28
C LYS A 407 -20.54 17.39 -19.23
N TYR A 408 -20.07 17.76 -18.04
CA TYR A 408 -19.69 16.83 -16.98
C TYR A 408 -20.52 17.03 -15.71
N LYS A 409 -21.80 17.42 -15.87
CA LYS A 409 -22.70 17.78 -14.77
C LYS A 409 -22.86 16.65 -13.74
N GLU A 410 -22.83 15.40 -14.19
CA GLU A 410 -22.99 14.19 -13.40
C GLU A 410 -21.82 13.91 -12.43
N ILE A 411 -20.64 14.45 -12.74
CA ILE A 411 -19.46 14.36 -11.87
C ILE A 411 -19.08 15.68 -11.21
N LEU A 412 -19.81 16.76 -11.48
CA LEU A 412 -19.53 18.06 -10.89
C LEU A 412 -19.66 17.99 -9.36
N HIS A 413 -18.70 18.61 -8.66
CA HIS A 413 -18.55 18.61 -7.20
C HIS A 413 -18.31 17.24 -6.55
N LYS A 414 -18.17 16.16 -7.35
CA LYS A 414 -17.83 14.83 -6.85
C LYS A 414 -16.36 14.75 -6.48
N ASN A 415 -16.05 13.98 -5.44
CA ASN A 415 -14.67 13.63 -5.11
C ASN A 415 -14.13 12.52 -6.04
N LEU A 416 -12.83 12.21 -5.97
CA LEU A 416 -12.23 11.25 -6.90
C LEU A 416 -12.71 9.81 -6.67
N ASN A 417 -13.16 9.46 -5.46
CA ASN A 417 -13.79 8.18 -5.19
C ASN A 417 -15.10 8.01 -5.96
N GLU A 418 -15.98 9.00 -5.90
CA GLU A 418 -17.26 8.93 -6.58
C GLU A 418 -17.12 8.97 -8.11
N VAL A 419 -16.11 9.69 -8.63
CA VAL A 419 -15.78 9.71 -10.06
C VAL A 419 -15.21 8.36 -10.51
N SER A 420 -14.41 7.70 -9.67
CA SER A 420 -13.84 6.37 -9.93
C SER A 420 -14.92 5.29 -10.08
N ASP A 421 -16.09 5.46 -9.48
CA ASP A 421 -17.21 4.52 -9.60
C ASP A 421 -17.83 4.45 -11.01
N TYR A 422 -17.49 5.40 -11.90
CA TYR A 422 -17.85 5.36 -13.32
C TYR A 422 -16.88 4.52 -14.16
N GLY A 423 -15.95 3.81 -13.50
CA GLY A 423 -14.99 2.93 -14.15
C GLY A 423 -14.10 3.69 -15.14
N ASP A 424 -14.11 3.24 -16.40
CA ASP A 424 -13.20 3.74 -17.45
C ASP A 424 -13.57 5.15 -17.94
N LYS A 425 -14.86 5.52 -17.81
CA LYS A 425 -15.47 6.70 -18.45
C LYS A 425 -14.71 8.00 -18.17
N TYR A 426 -14.23 8.17 -16.95
CA TYR A 426 -13.57 9.39 -16.49
C TYR A 426 -12.10 9.22 -16.09
N LEU A 427 -11.44 8.13 -16.49
CA LEU A 427 -10.01 7.92 -16.22
C LEU A 427 -9.17 9.14 -16.62
N ARG A 428 -9.42 9.68 -17.82
CA ARG A 428 -8.74 10.88 -18.33
C ARG A 428 -9.01 12.12 -17.48
N ILE A 429 -10.22 12.25 -16.96
CA ILE A 429 -10.62 13.39 -16.13
C ILE A 429 -9.93 13.29 -14.77
N ILE A 430 -9.94 12.11 -14.14
CA ILE A 430 -9.21 11.84 -12.89
C ILE A 430 -7.73 12.23 -13.05
N SER A 431 -7.04 11.74 -14.08
CA SER A 431 -5.62 12.09 -14.31
C SER A 431 -5.39 13.61 -14.43
N LYS A 432 -6.31 14.35 -15.06
CA LYS A 432 -6.21 15.81 -15.18
C LYS A 432 -6.39 16.52 -13.84
N PHE A 433 -7.31 16.04 -13.00
CA PHE A 433 -7.51 16.63 -11.68
C PHE A 433 -6.35 16.31 -10.74
N VAL A 434 -5.76 15.13 -10.83
CA VAL A 434 -4.57 14.76 -10.05
C VAL A 434 -3.36 15.62 -10.44
N ASN A 435 -3.03 15.71 -11.73
CA ASN A 435 -1.80 16.36 -12.21
C ASN A 435 -1.95 17.86 -12.55
N GLY A 436 -3.17 18.42 -12.49
CA GLY A 436 -3.43 19.77 -12.99
C GLY A 436 -3.25 19.93 -14.51
N GLY A 437 -3.13 18.83 -15.26
CA GLY A 437 -2.77 18.85 -16.68
C GLY A 437 -2.79 17.49 -17.37
N GLY A 438 -2.29 17.44 -18.62
CA GLY A 438 -2.30 16.23 -19.46
C GLY A 438 -1.06 15.32 -19.33
N ASN A 439 -0.03 15.75 -18.58
CA ASN A 439 1.25 15.05 -18.53
C ASN A 439 1.11 13.68 -17.84
N GLY A 440 1.87 12.68 -18.31
CA GLY A 440 1.88 11.33 -17.74
C GLY A 440 0.61 10.49 -17.99
N MET A 441 -0.29 10.95 -18.85
CA MET A 441 -1.59 10.32 -19.08
C MET A 441 -1.49 8.96 -19.78
N ALA A 442 -0.52 8.79 -20.69
CA ALA A 442 -0.32 7.53 -21.39
C ALA A 442 0.13 6.44 -20.40
N GLU A 443 1.06 6.77 -19.53
CA GLU A 443 1.60 5.89 -18.48
C GLU A 443 0.51 5.50 -17.48
N ARG A 444 -0.26 6.49 -16.98
CA ARG A 444 -1.38 6.21 -16.06
C ARG A 444 -2.44 5.29 -16.67
N ASN A 445 -2.70 5.42 -17.98
CA ASN A 445 -3.61 4.53 -18.69
C ASN A 445 -3.04 3.10 -18.77
N VAL A 446 -1.74 2.92 -18.99
CA VAL A 446 -1.09 1.61 -18.93
C VAL A 446 -1.24 1.00 -17.53
N TYR A 447 -0.92 1.75 -16.48
CA TYR A 447 -1.02 1.27 -15.09
C TYR A 447 -2.44 0.88 -14.72
N TYR A 448 -3.41 1.70 -15.08
CA TYR A 448 -4.82 1.44 -14.85
C TYR A 448 -5.26 0.13 -15.51
N ASN A 449 -4.92 -0.09 -16.79
CA ASN A 449 -5.31 -1.29 -17.51
C ASN A 449 -4.59 -2.54 -17.00
N GLU A 450 -3.32 -2.41 -16.62
CA GLU A 450 -2.54 -3.48 -16.01
C GLU A 450 -3.17 -3.94 -14.69
N LEU A 451 -3.49 -2.99 -13.80
CA LEU A 451 -4.17 -3.27 -12.54
C LEU A 451 -5.54 -3.88 -12.77
N LYS A 452 -6.35 -3.28 -13.65
CA LYS A 452 -7.72 -3.73 -13.94
C LYS A 452 -7.75 -5.14 -14.52
N THR A 453 -6.84 -5.46 -15.43
CA THR A 453 -6.88 -6.70 -16.22
C THR A 453 -6.11 -7.83 -15.55
N ASN A 454 -4.88 -7.58 -15.10
CA ASN A 454 -3.95 -8.65 -14.72
C ASN A 454 -3.89 -8.86 -13.21
N VAL A 455 -4.14 -7.81 -12.42
CA VAL A 455 -4.10 -7.90 -10.95
C VAL A 455 -5.49 -8.11 -10.36
N PHE A 456 -6.37 -7.11 -10.52
CA PHE A 456 -7.73 -7.13 -9.97
C PHE A 456 -8.67 -8.02 -10.76
N LYS A 457 -8.31 -8.34 -12.02
CA LYS A 457 -9.11 -9.14 -12.96
C LYS A 457 -10.57 -8.68 -12.95
N PHE A 458 -10.78 -7.36 -12.96
CA PHE A 458 -12.05 -6.75 -12.60
C PHE A 458 -13.20 -7.23 -13.49
N ASN A 459 -12.96 -7.29 -14.80
CA ASN A 459 -13.98 -7.70 -15.76
C ASN A 459 -14.34 -9.20 -15.67
N THR A 460 -13.44 -10.05 -15.18
CA THR A 460 -13.59 -11.51 -15.24
C THR A 460 -13.85 -12.15 -13.89
N LYS A 461 -13.28 -11.62 -12.79
CA LYS A 461 -13.38 -12.20 -11.44
C LYS A 461 -14.14 -11.33 -10.44
N CYS A 462 -14.43 -10.07 -10.74
CA CYS A 462 -15.09 -9.22 -9.74
C CYS A 462 -16.61 -9.31 -9.77
N ILE A 463 -17.16 -9.76 -8.64
CA ILE A 463 -18.59 -9.86 -8.38
C ILE A 463 -19.30 -8.49 -8.32
N ASN A 464 -18.56 -7.43 -8.01
CA ASN A 464 -19.09 -6.06 -7.92
C ASN A 464 -19.00 -5.28 -9.23
N ARG A 465 -18.64 -5.92 -10.36
CA ARG A 465 -18.44 -5.21 -11.65
C ARG A 465 -19.69 -4.50 -12.15
N ASP A 466 -20.87 -5.03 -11.84
CA ASP A 466 -22.15 -4.47 -12.29
C ASP A 466 -22.59 -3.25 -11.46
N LYS A 467 -21.86 -2.92 -10.38
CA LYS A 467 -22.10 -1.72 -9.56
C LYS A 467 -21.48 -0.44 -10.15
N ILE A 468 -20.85 -0.51 -11.32
CA ILE A 468 -20.32 0.67 -12.02
C ILE A 468 -21.48 1.62 -12.38
N LYS A 469 -21.29 2.91 -12.11
CA LYS A 469 -22.22 3.98 -12.53
C LYS A 469 -22.11 4.17 -14.04
N LYS A 470 -23.24 4.13 -14.75
CA LYS A 470 -23.32 4.33 -16.21
C LYS A 470 -23.33 5.81 -16.57
#